data_AF-A0A1I4NKU6-F1
#
_entry.id   AF-A0A1I4NKU6-F1
#
_cell.length_a   1.000
_cell.length_b   1.000
_cell.length_c   1.000
_cell.angle_alpha   90.00
_cell.angle_beta   90.00
_cell.angle_gamma   90.00
#
_symmetry.space_group_name_H-M   'P 1'
#
loop_
_entity.id
_entity.type
_entity.pdbx_description
1 polymer ?
#
loop_
_entity_poly.entity_id
_entity_poly.type
_entity_poly.pdbx_seq_one_letter_code
_entity_poly.pdbx_strand_id
1 'polypeptide(L)'
;MPVIKDKISLEKLLQRMYWIEAEMEQLGTWEARIEMMEDNVAALETLSHDSDQHGEIIKKWLIKGNINIPTEAPPGLPKHIFDFDGLASPEMFRIIMKYEILAMNVYKDMSNTDPEIIKELLPEENDASDFLSDMEQLIKDESMHAGICKKQIGGFTKVMY
;
A
#
# COMPACT_ATOMS: atom_id res chain seq x y z
N MET A 1 8.97 0.88 15.95
CA MET A 1 7.95 1.55 15.13
C MET A 1 7.54 2.80 15.89
N PRO A 2 7.52 3.99 15.26
CA PRO A 2 7.00 5.18 15.90
C PRO A 2 5.55 4.95 16.35
N VAL A 3 5.17 5.55 17.46
CA VAL A 3 3.76 5.62 17.90
C VAL A 3 3.19 6.90 17.30
N ILE A 4 2.09 6.81 16.57
CA ILE A 4 1.36 7.99 16.08
C ILE A 4 0.59 8.57 17.26
N LYS A 5 0.83 9.87 17.54
CA LYS A 5 0.32 10.56 18.75
C LYS A 5 -0.63 11.71 18.43
N ASP A 6 -0.93 11.93 17.17
CA ASP A 6 -1.81 13.01 16.73
C ASP A 6 -2.67 12.56 15.54
N LYS A 7 -3.90 13.08 15.54
CA LYS A 7 -4.92 12.78 14.55
C LYS A 7 -4.48 13.16 13.13
N ILE A 8 -3.85 14.33 12.97
CA ILE A 8 -3.43 14.85 11.66
C ILE A 8 -2.42 13.90 10.98
N SER A 9 -1.51 13.32 11.75
CA SER A 9 -0.56 12.33 11.25
C SER A 9 -1.26 11.06 10.76
N LEU A 10 -2.23 10.53 11.53
CA LEU A 10 -3.01 9.36 11.11
C LEU A 10 -3.82 9.66 9.83
N GLU A 11 -4.51 10.81 9.78
CA GLU A 11 -5.27 11.26 8.61
C GLU A 11 -4.40 11.33 7.35
N LYS A 12 -3.23 11.97 7.45
CA LYS A 12 -2.30 12.10 6.31
C LYS A 12 -1.77 10.75 5.84
N LEU A 13 -1.53 9.82 6.75
CA LEU A 13 -1.09 8.49 6.38
C LEU A 13 -2.21 7.72 5.67
N LEU A 14 -3.46 7.82 6.13
CA LEU A 14 -4.61 7.22 5.44
C LEU A 14 -4.77 7.76 4.03
N GLN A 15 -4.69 9.08 3.84
CA GLN A 15 -4.78 9.70 2.52
C GLN A 15 -3.65 9.25 1.59
N ARG A 16 -2.42 9.20 2.10
CA ARG A 16 -1.25 8.75 1.33
C ARG A 16 -1.36 7.29 0.94
N MET A 17 -1.83 6.43 1.85
CA MET A 17 -1.97 5.02 1.53
C MET A 17 -3.08 4.78 0.53
N TYR A 18 -4.23 5.44 0.68
CA TYR A 18 -5.27 5.39 -0.34
C TYR A 18 -4.75 5.78 -1.73
N TRP A 19 -3.92 6.83 -1.81
CA TRP A 19 -3.31 7.25 -3.07
C TRP A 19 -2.32 6.20 -3.62
N ILE A 20 -1.49 5.60 -2.76
CA ILE A 20 -0.55 4.55 -3.16
C ILE A 20 -1.30 3.32 -3.69
N GLU A 21 -2.35 2.86 -3.00
CA GLU A 21 -3.17 1.73 -3.44
C GLU A 21 -3.87 2.01 -4.78
N ALA A 22 -4.41 3.22 -4.95
CA ALA A 22 -5.05 3.62 -6.20
C ALA A 22 -4.05 3.68 -7.36
N GLU A 23 -2.84 4.20 -7.13
CA GLU A 23 -1.78 4.21 -8.15
C GLU A 23 -1.28 2.80 -8.47
N MET A 24 -1.19 1.91 -7.48
CA MET A 24 -0.86 0.50 -7.66
C MET A 24 -1.90 -0.23 -8.52
N GLU A 25 -3.19 0.04 -8.30
CA GLU A 25 -4.28 -0.47 -9.13
C GLU A 25 -4.16 0.02 -10.58
N GLN A 26 -4.04 1.34 -10.77
CA GLN A 26 -4.02 1.95 -12.10
C GLN A 26 -2.78 1.57 -12.92
N LEU A 27 -1.59 1.67 -12.31
CA LEU A 27 -0.31 1.49 -13.00
C LEU A 27 0.10 0.00 -13.05
N GLY A 28 -0.29 -0.80 -12.06
CA GLY A 28 -0.11 -2.26 -12.05
C GLY A 28 -1.01 -3.00 -13.06
N THR A 29 -2.22 -2.51 -13.30
CA THR A 29 -3.13 -3.16 -14.27
C THR A 29 -2.83 -2.80 -15.71
N TRP A 30 -2.50 -1.56 -16.06
CA TRP A 30 -2.49 -1.15 -17.47
C TRP A 30 -1.08 -1.00 -18.05
N GLU A 31 -0.18 -0.28 -17.39
CA GLU A 31 1.18 -0.04 -17.90
C GLU A 31 2.05 -1.29 -17.78
N ALA A 32 2.01 -1.97 -16.63
CA ALA A 32 2.78 -3.20 -16.44
C ALA A 32 2.28 -4.36 -17.35
N ARG A 33 0.98 -4.42 -17.67
CA ARG A 33 0.44 -5.38 -18.66
C ARG A 33 0.96 -5.12 -20.07
N ILE A 34 1.13 -3.84 -20.43
CA ILE A 34 1.65 -3.46 -21.75
C ILE A 34 3.12 -3.84 -21.87
N GLU A 35 3.91 -3.65 -20.80
CA GLU A 35 5.36 -3.82 -20.84
C GLU A 35 5.85 -5.24 -20.50
N MET A 36 5.17 -6.02 -19.63
CA MET A 36 5.79 -7.19 -18.98
C MET A 36 5.58 -8.56 -19.66
N MET A 37 4.89 -8.63 -20.80
CA MET A 37 4.54 -9.87 -21.55
C MET A 37 3.89 -10.99 -20.66
N GLU A 38 3.41 -12.07 -21.28
CA GLU A 38 2.48 -13.06 -20.66
C GLU A 38 2.97 -13.69 -19.34
N ASP A 39 4.28 -13.90 -19.16
CA ASP A 39 4.84 -14.68 -18.04
C ASP A 39 4.70 -14.03 -16.65
N ASN A 40 4.47 -12.70 -16.59
CA ASN A 40 4.37 -11.95 -15.34
C ASN A 40 2.95 -11.44 -15.03
N VAL A 41 2.01 -11.61 -15.98
CA VAL A 41 0.66 -11.04 -15.90
C VAL A 41 -0.09 -11.54 -14.67
N ALA A 42 -0.01 -12.83 -14.36
CA ALA A 42 -0.73 -13.40 -13.21
C ALA A 42 -0.27 -12.81 -11.86
N ALA A 43 1.04 -12.53 -11.74
CA ALA A 43 1.59 -11.90 -10.53
C ALA A 43 1.09 -10.45 -10.39
N LEU A 44 1.12 -9.68 -11.48
CA LEU A 44 0.62 -8.32 -11.51
C LEU A 44 -0.89 -8.24 -11.26
N GLU A 45 -1.66 -9.19 -11.81
CA GLU A 45 -3.09 -9.30 -11.57
C GLU A 45 -3.41 -9.51 -10.10
N THR A 46 -2.61 -10.33 -9.41
CA THR A 46 -2.79 -10.57 -7.98
C THR A 46 -2.50 -9.29 -7.19
N LEU A 47 -1.35 -8.66 -7.45
CA LEU A 47 -0.94 -7.42 -6.77
C LEU A 47 -1.98 -6.32 -6.99
N SER A 48 -2.39 -6.09 -8.23
CA SER A 48 -3.34 -5.03 -8.54
C SER A 48 -4.75 -5.30 -8.01
N HIS A 49 -5.22 -6.55 -8.04
CA HIS A 49 -6.55 -6.87 -7.51
C HIS A 49 -6.59 -6.67 -5.99
N ASP A 50 -5.54 -7.10 -5.29
CA ASP A 50 -5.46 -6.95 -3.86
C ASP A 50 -5.31 -5.46 -3.47
N SER A 51 -4.52 -4.67 -4.23
CA SER A 51 -4.42 -3.21 -4.02
C SER A 51 -5.77 -2.49 -4.18
N ASP A 52 -6.64 -2.91 -5.11
CA ASP A 52 -7.99 -2.36 -5.22
C ASP A 52 -8.81 -2.62 -3.93
N GLN A 53 -8.73 -3.85 -3.40
CA GLN A 53 -9.38 -4.20 -2.14
C GLN A 53 -8.80 -3.40 -0.96
N HIS A 54 -7.48 -3.23 -0.93
CA HIS A 54 -6.78 -2.42 0.08
C HIS A 54 -7.22 -0.97 0.01
N GLY A 55 -7.32 -0.41 -1.19
CA GLY A 55 -7.85 0.93 -1.45
C GLY A 55 -9.26 1.12 -0.88
N GLU A 56 -10.16 0.16 -1.08
CA GLU A 56 -11.51 0.20 -0.50
C GLU A 56 -11.52 0.07 1.03
N ILE A 57 -10.61 -0.72 1.62
CA ILE A 57 -10.42 -0.77 3.08
C ILE A 57 -9.99 0.60 3.62
N ILE A 58 -8.98 1.25 3.01
CA ILE A 58 -8.53 2.56 3.47
C ILE A 58 -9.60 3.63 3.25
N LYS A 59 -10.31 3.57 2.11
CA LYS A 59 -11.43 4.46 1.80
C LYS A 59 -12.56 4.36 2.83
N LYS A 60 -12.88 3.14 3.30
CA LYS A 60 -13.83 2.94 4.41
C LYS A 60 -13.43 3.79 5.63
N TRP A 61 -12.15 3.77 6.00
CA TRP A 61 -11.65 4.52 7.15
C TRP A 61 -11.57 6.03 6.92
N LEU A 62 -11.25 6.47 5.69
CA LEU A 62 -11.35 7.87 5.32
C LEU A 62 -12.79 8.39 5.48
N ILE A 63 -13.78 7.63 5.01
CA ILE A 63 -15.20 7.98 5.11
C ILE A 63 -15.64 8.01 6.59
N LYS A 64 -15.33 6.97 7.37
CA LYS A 64 -15.69 6.91 8.79
C LYS A 64 -15.04 8.03 9.61
N GLY A 65 -13.80 8.38 9.31
CA GLY A 65 -13.10 9.50 9.94
C GLY A 65 -13.54 10.89 9.45
N ASN A 66 -14.49 10.96 8.51
CA ASN A 66 -14.89 12.19 7.82
C ASN A 66 -13.68 12.94 7.21
N ILE A 67 -12.73 12.17 6.67
CA ILE A 67 -11.52 12.65 6.00
C ILE A 67 -11.80 12.72 4.51
N ASN A 68 -11.35 13.80 3.86
CA ASN A 68 -11.46 13.92 2.42
C ASN A 68 -10.63 12.83 1.72
N ILE A 69 -11.28 12.10 0.82
CA ILE A 69 -10.61 11.20 -0.12
C ILE A 69 -9.80 12.08 -1.10
N PRO A 70 -8.48 11.88 -1.22
CA PRO A 70 -7.67 12.70 -2.11
C PRO A 70 -8.04 12.43 -3.57
N THR A 71 -8.26 13.50 -4.33
CA THR A 71 -8.44 13.48 -5.79
C THR A 71 -7.16 13.86 -6.54
N GLU A 72 -6.12 14.24 -5.80
CA GLU A 72 -4.78 14.56 -6.28
C GLU A 72 -3.73 14.03 -5.30
N ALA A 73 -2.49 13.86 -5.77
CA ALA A 73 -1.40 13.33 -4.98
C ALA A 73 -1.21 14.09 -3.65
N PRO A 74 -1.34 13.42 -2.49
CA PRO A 74 -1.16 14.05 -1.20
C PRO A 74 0.26 14.63 -1.02
N PRO A 75 0.43 15.69 -0.20
CA PRO A 75 1.74 16.28 0.04
C PRO A 75 2.79 15.28 0.51
N GLY A 76 3.93 15.27 -0.16
CA GLY A 76 5.05 14.36 0.10
C GLY A 76 5.09 13.11 -0.78
N LEU A 77 4.11 12.93 -1.67
CA LEU A 77 4.15 11.91 -2.73
C LEU A 77 4.34 12.57 -4.11
N PRO A 78 5.01 11.89 -5.06
CA PRO A 78 5.03 12.32 -6.45
C PRO A 78 3.64 12.19 -7.07
N LYS A 79 3.38 12.92 -8.17
CA LYS A 79 2.10 12.84 -8.90
C LYS A 79 1.86 11.47 -9.55
N HIS A 80 2.93 10.86 -10.02
CA HIS A 80 2.96 9.50 -10.56
C HIS A 80 3.98 8.71 -9.75
N ILE A 81 3.53 7.61 -9.15
CA ILE A 81 4.36 6.80 -8.26
C ILE A 81 5.23 5.82 -9.04
N PHE A 82 4.69 5.31 -10.15
CA PHE A 82 5.35 4.36 -11.04
C PHE A 82 5.67 5.01 -12.39
N ASP A 83 6.85 4.70 -12.88
CA ASP A 83 7.31 5.00 -14.24
C ASP A 83 8.07 3.75 -14.68
N PHE A 84 7.44 2.96 -15.55
CA PHE A 84 7.96 1.69 -16.02
C PHE A 84 8.56 1.77 -17.43
N ASP A 85 8.58 2.95 -18.04
CA ASP A 85 9.06 3.13 -19.41
C ASP A 85 10.52 2.68 -19.55
N GLY A 86 10.76 1.77 -20.49
CA GLY A 86 12.08 1.21 -20.79
C GLY A 86 12.69 0.32 -19.71
N LEU A 87 11.94 -0.08 -18.67
CA LEU A 87 12.43 -0.97 -17.63
C LEU A 87 12.22 -2.45 -18.00
N ALA A 88 13.12 -3.32 -17.56
CA ALA A 88 12.89 -4.76 -17.63
C ALA A 88 11.96 -5.23 -16.50
N SER A 89 11.26 -6.34 -16.70
CA SER A 89 10.30 -6.87 -15.71
C SER A 89 10.86 -7.00 -14.27
N PRO A 90 12.11 -7.49 -14.05
CA PRO A 90 12.69 -7.54 -12.70
C PRO A 90 12.89 -6.16 -12.05
N GLU A 91 13.13 -5.12 -12.85
CA GLU A 91 13.30 -3.75 -12.37
C GLU A 91 11.95 -3.15 -11.97
N MET A 92 10.91 -3.41 -12.75
CA MET A 92 9.53 -3.04 -12.41
C MET A 92 9.10 -3.69 -11.09
N PHE A 93 9.27 -5.01 -10.94
CA PHE A 93 8.97 -5.71 -9.68
C PHE A 93 9.81 -5.21 -8.50
N ARG A 94 11.04 -4.75 -8.73
CA ARG A 94 11.85 -4.13 -7.68
C ARG A 94 11.30 -2.79 -7.24
N ILE A 95 10.72 -2.01 -8.16
CA ILE A 95 10.06 -0.75 -7.82
C ILE A 95 8.79 -1.05 -7.04
N ILE A 96 7.93 -1.94 -7.55
CA ILE A 96 6.68 -2.37 -6.88
C ILE A 96 6.99 -2.85 -5.45
N MET A 97 7.95 -3.77 -5.29
CA MET A 97 8.35 -4.28 -3.96
C MET A 97 8.73 -3.19 -2.96
N LYS A 98 9.33 -2.07 -3.40
CA LYS A 98 9.66 -0.97 -2.48
C LYS A 98 8.40 -0.34 -1.91
N TYR A 99 7.36 -0.21 -2.72
CA TYR A 99 6.08 0.35 -2.29
C TYR A 99 5.29 -0.64 -1.44
N GLU A 100 5.34 -1.95 -1.72
CA GLU A 100 4.73 -2.95 -0.80
C GLU A 100 5.39 -2.90 0.60
N ILE A 101 6.72 -2.77 0.63
CA ILE A 101 7.46 -2.65 1.90
C ILE A 101 7.11 -1.32 2.60
N LEU A 102 6.92 -0.24 1.85
CA LEU A 102 6.49 1.05 2.39
C LEU A 102 5.10 0.94 3.00
N ALA A 103 4.12 0.44 2.23
CA ALA A 103 2.74 0.24 2.64
C ALA A 103 2.67 -0.63 3.90
N MET A 104 3.32 -1.80 3.90
CA MET A 104 3.44 -2.67 5.07
C MET A 104 3.94 -1.92 6.32
N ASN A 105 4.98 -1.10 6.18
CA ASN A 105 5.55 -0.37 7.33
C ASN A 105 4.62 0.74 7.80
N VAL A 106 3.93 1.42 6.89
CA VAL A 106 2.95 2.45 7.23
C VAL A 106 1.75 1.83 7.94
N TYR A 107 1.24 0.68 7.48
CA TYR A 107 0.15 -0.03 8.15
C TYR A 107 0.55 -0.50 9.55
N LYS A 108 1.80 -0.92 9.75
CA LYS A 108 2.34 -1.21 11.09
C LYS A 108 2.42 0.02 12.00
N ASP A 109 2.76 1.17 11.43
CA ASP A 109 2.79 2.43 12.18
C ASP A 109 1.36 2.84 12.55
N MET A 110 0.40 2.70 11.64
CA MET A 110 -1.04 2.92 11.89
C MET A 110 -1.60 1.98 12.96
N SER A 111 -1.26 0.70 12.93
CA SER A 111 -1.68 -0.27 13.95
C SER A 111 -1.07 0.01 15.32
N ASN A 112 0.00 0.82 15.37
CA ASN A 112 0.68 1.25 16.58
C ASN A 112 0.30 2.69 16.99
N THR A 113 -0.80 3.23 16.44
CA THR A 113 -1.35 4.53 16.84
C THR A 113 -1.85 4.49 18.28
N ASP A 114 -1.69 5.60 19.01
CA ASP A 114 -2.29 5.77 20.33
C ASP A 114 -3.81 5.50 20.27
N PRO A 115 -4.34 4.56 21.07
CA PRO A 115 -5.76 4.21 21.05
C PRO A 115 -6.71 5.40 21.23
N GLU A 116 -6.29 6.43 21.98
CA GLU A 116 -7.11 7.62 22.18
C GLU A 116 -7.23 8.45 20.89
N ILE A 117 -6.20 8.46 20.04
CA ILE A 117 -6.23 9.11 18.73
C ILE A 117 -7.13 8.32 17.76
N ILE A 118 -7.10 6.99 17.81
CA ILE A 118 -8.02 6.16 17.01
C ILE A 118 -9.46 6.45 17.40
N LYS A 119 -9.78 6.50 18.71
CA LYS A 119 -11.13 6.84 19.19
C LYS A 119 -11.56 8.27 18.86
N GLU A 120 -10.62 9.21 18.88
CA GLU A 120 -10.89 10.61 18.48
C GLU A 120 -11.26 10.72 17.00
N LEU A 121 -10.61 9.93 16.14
CA LEU A 121 -10.89 9.89 14.72
C LEU A 121 -12.11 9.02 14.37
N LEU A 122 -12.28 7.90 15.06
CA LEU A 122 -13.27 6.86 14.81
C LEU A 122 -14.06 6.57 16.10
N PRO A 123 -15.10 7.37 16.41
CA PRO A 123 -15.75 7.35 17.70
C PRO A 123 -16.81 6.24 17.89
N GLU A 124 -17.18 5.52 16.83
CA GLU A 124 -18.23 4.50 16.91
C GLU A 124 -17.78 3.26 17.70
N GLU A 125 -18.75 2.58 18.30
CA GLU A 125 -18.53 1.34 19.04
C GLU A 125 -18.02 0.25 18.07
N ASN A 126 -16.85 -0.31 18.36
CA ASN A 126 -16.09 -1.29 17.58
C ASN A 126 -15.20 -0.74 16.44
N ASP A 127 -15.27 0.54 16.09
CA ASP A 127 -14.45 1.05 14.98
C ASP A 127 -12.95 0.91 15.23
N ALA A 128 -12.50 1.13 16.47
CA ALA A 128 -11.10 1.00 16.81
C ALA A 128 -10.60 -0.46 16.67
N SER A 129 -11.41 -1.45 17.06
CA SER A 129 -11.03 -2.86 16.89
C SER A 129 -11.05 -3.29 15.44
N ASP A 130 -12.06 -2.85 14.69
CA ASP A 130 -12.20 -3.16 13.26
C ASP A 130 -11.05 -2.52 12.46
N PHE A 131 -10.68 -1.28 12.79
CA PHE A 131 -9.53 -0.59 12.21
C PHE A 131 -8.24 -1.36 12.42
N LEU A 132 -7.97 -1.79 13.65
CA LEU A 132 -6.76 -2.55 13.96
C LEU A 132 -6.75 -3.91 13.26
N SER A 133 -7.90 -4.60 13.19
CA SER A 133 -8.04 -5.86 12.47
C SER A 133 -7.75 -5.70 10.97
N ASP A 134 -8.25 -4.62 10.36
CA ASP A 134 -7.95 -4.33 8.96
C ASP A 134 -6.48 -4.02 8.74
N MET A 135 -5.86 -3.22 9.61
CA MET A 135 -4.41 -2.94 9.51
C MET A 135 -3.59 -4.23 9.61
N GLU A 136 -3.95 -5.15 10.50
CA GLU A 136 -3.29 -6.46 10.59
C GLU A 136 -3.44 -7.30 9.32
N GLN A 137 -4.59 -7.23 8.66
CA GLN A 137 -4.83 -7.92 7.39
C GLN A 137 -3.97 -7.32 6.28
N LEU A 138 -4.01 -5.98 6.11
CA LEU A 138 -3.19 -5.27 5.14
C LEU A 138 -1.69 -5.59 5.32
N ILE A 139 -1.18 -5.59 6.55
CA ILE A 139 0.22 -5.94 6.84
C ILE A 139 0.59 -7.35 6.33
N LYS A 140 -0.32 -8.32 6.45
CA LYS A 140 -0.09 -9.69 5.99
C LYS A 140 -0.06 -9.76 4.46
N ASP A 141 -1.00 -9.07 3.82
CA ASP A 141 -1.12 -9.05 2.37
C ASP A 141 0.09 -8.37 1.72
N GLU A 142 0.50 -7.22 2.24
CA GLU A 142 1.71 -6.52 1.79
C GLU A 142 2.99 -7.36 1.96
N SER A 143 3.06 -8.13 3.05
CA SER A 143 4.17 -9.06 3.26
C SER A 143 4.15 -10.21 2.24
N MET A 144 2.98 -10.65 1.81
CA MET A 144 2.82 -11.65 0.75
C MET A 144 3.20 -11.07 -0.61
N HIS A 145 2.74 -9.85 -0.92
CA HIS A 145 3.03 -9.10 -2.15
C HIS A 145 4.52 -8.86 -2.35
N ALA A 146 5.22 -8.41 -1.29
CA ALA A 146 6.68 -8.32 -1.31
C ALA A 146 7.35 -9.67 -1.61
N GLY A 147 6.75 -10.78 -1.14
CA GLY A 147 7.19 -12.14 -1.45
C GLY A 147 6.99 -12.54 -2.91
N ILE A 148 5.87 -12.14 -3.53
CA ILE A 148 5.61 -12.31 -4.96
C ILE A 148 6.66 -11.55 -5.77
N CYS A 149 6.83 -10.25 -5.49
CA CYS A 149 7.81 -9.42 -6.19
C CYS A 149 9.24 -9.98 -6.06
N LYS A 150 9.63 -10.43 -4.86
CA LYS A 150 10.96 -11.02 -4.63
C LYS A 150 11.23 -12.25 -5.50
N LYS A 151 10.22 -13.08 -5.78
CA LYS A 151 10.36 -14.23 -6.69
C LYS A 151 10.64 -13.76 -8.12
N GLN A 152 9.95 -12.71 -8.57
CA GLN A 152 10.04 -12.21 -9.94
C GLN A 152 11.29 -11.36 -10.22
N ILE A 153 11.85 -10.72 -9.20
CA ILE A 153 13.16 -10.05 -9.30
C ILE A 153 14.29 -11.06 -9.57
N GLY A 154 14.04 -12.36 -9.33
CA GLY A 154 15.06 -13.40 -9.33
C GLY A 154 15.87 -13.32 -8.03
N GLY A 155 15.83 -14.38 -7.23
CA GLY A 155 16.67 -14.48 -6.05
C GLY A 155 18.15 -14.49 -6.43
N PHE A 156 18.78 -13.32 -6.52
CA PHE A 156 20.24 -13.23 -6.47
C PHE A 156 20.66 -13.61 -5.05
N THR A 157 20.82 -14.92 -4.82
CA THR A 157 21.76 -15.40 -3.81
C THR A 157 23.10 -14.80 -4.20
N LYS A 158 23.56 -13.79 -3.46
CA LYS A 158 24.96 -13.34 -3.55
C LYS A 158 25.80 -14.59 -3.35
N VAL A 159 26.42 -15.10 -4.41
CA VAL A 159 27.54 -16.03 -4.27
C VAL A 159 28.67 -15.20 -3.69
N MET A 160 28.89 -15.31 -2.38
CA MET A 160 30.12 -14.81 -1.78
C MET A 160 31.23 -15.77 -2.19
N TYR A 161 32.18 -15.27 -2.97
CA TYR A 161 33.49 -15.91 -3.16
C TYR A 161 34.33 -15.74 -1.89
#